data_AF-A0A6C0DX49-F1
#
_entry.id   AF-A0A6C0DX49-F1
#
_cell.length_a   1.000
_cell.length_b   1.000
_cell.length_c   1.000
_cell.angle_alpha   90.00
_cell.angle_beta   90.00
_cell.angle_gamma   90.00
#
_symmetry.space_group_name_H-M   'P 1'
#
loop_
_entity.id
_entity.type
_entity.pdbx_description
1 polymer ?
#
loop_
_entity_poly.entity_id
_entity_poly.type
_entity_poly.pdbx_seq_one_letter_code
_entity_poly.pdbx_strand_id
1 'polypeptide(L)'
;MSCEVCCEKYNKSTHNKVRCESSGCGYEACKVCVRTYLLGTTNDPHCMNCKNQWSPQFLVNNLNKSYMDSDYKKHRKKLLAEREISRTPELMVLVERVARIEDEEKELALLNIEYERVRKLMLEELKKVNAKRERIFKIRNGEDAEKDERKKFIMPCPGDNCKGYLSSQYKCELCKLFTCPDCFEIIGYTKEDEHVCKDDNIKSAELIKKETKGCPKCGVRIFKISGCDQMWCTECKVAFSWNTGKMVVNVSIHNPHYYEYMKNNNAVVMRNPGDVLCGGLLPHTQFRFITAYLNTMDKNLATVKNLERFDNCLKTNNSVKIYIDAVNKYVISVKDFPGKEDLTFVKVFINKISALHRLINHITNINLLECRQNVRNLLNHDNLTVEYILNKITKEKLATEIFRTDNIRKKNVELLNVYELISVVGIERFNVLYDYYTTNCSNTKCVNYEALYLDFLGQIIKLTTEYNQLIDYCNNQLIEISYTYGMTVAYICYEDYNYSIKTKKFIQAEMIESKKKQDNVLPSNSNEASCSYINLTS
;
A
#
# COMPACT_ATOMS: atom_id res chain seq x y z
N MET A 1 42.80 33.00 -30.60
CA MET A 1 42.88 31.54 -30.37
C MET A 1 42.04 30.82 -31.42
N SER A 2 42.55 29.72 -31.97
CA SER A 2 41.87 28.83 -32.92
C SER A 2 41.62 27.45 -32.29
N CYS A 3 40.70 26.69 -32.86
CA CYS A 3 40.41 25.31 -32.48
C CYS A 3 41.56 24.39 -32.89
N GLU A 4 42.06 23.56 -31.98
CA GLU A 4 43.15 22.61 -32.29
C GLU A 4 42.73 21.47 -33.23
N VAL A 5 41.41 21.22 -33.35
CA VAL A 5 40.87 20.13 -34.18
C VAL A 5 40.65 20.54 -35.63
N CYS A 6 40.10 21.74 -35.87
CA CYS A 6 39.78 22.21 -37.23
C CYS A 6 40.53 23.47 -37.65
N CYS A 7 41.43 23.98 -36.81
CA CYS A 7 42.23 25.20 -37.02
C CYS A 7 41.42 26.51 -37.22
N GLU A 8 40.08 26.45 -37.18
CA GLU A 8 39.20 27.63 -37.30
C GLU A 8 39.24 28.56 -36.08
N LYS A 9 39.01 29.85 -36.31
CA LYS A 9 38.95 30.86 -35.24
C LYS A 9 37.69 30.67 -34.37
N TYR A 10 37.84 30.76 -33.05
CA TYR A 10 36.70 30.71 -32.14
C TYR A 10 35.75 31.90 -32.36
N ASN A 11 34.44 31.64 -32.31
CA ASN A 11 33.38 32.65 -32.43
C ASN A 11 32.25 32.38 -31.42
N LYS A 12 31.22 33.23 -31.34
CA LYS A 12 30.11 33.06 -30.38
C LYS A 12 29.00 32.10 -30.84
N SER A 13 29.08 31.54 -32.05
CA SER A 13 28.02 30.75 -32.68
C SER A 13 28.44 29.29 -32.92
N THR A 14 28.96 29.00 -34.12
CA THR A 14 29.31 27.66 -34.62
C THR A 14 30.64 27.18 -34.08
N HIS A 15 31.63 28.05 -34.00
CA HIS A 15 32.94 27.77 -33.41
C HIS A 15 33.00 28.30 -31.98
N ASN A 16 31.92 28.20 -31.20
CA ASN A 16 31.98 28.49 -29.78
C ASN A 16 32.89 27.49 -29.07
N LYS A 17 33.66 27.98 -28.11
CA LYS A 17 34.63 27.20 -27.36
C LYS A 17 33.91 26.29 -26.37
N VAL A 18 34.15 25.00 -26.44
CA VAL A 18 33.60 23.99 -25.52
C VAL A 18 34.77 23.38 -24.75
N ARG A 19 34.73 23.49 -23.43
CA ARG A 19 35.75 22.94 -22.51
C ARG A 19 35.19 21.72 -21.79
N CYS A 20 35.95 20.65 -21.70
CA CYS A 20 35.54 19.43 -21.00
C CYS A 20 35.15 19.71 -19.53
N GLU A 21 34.03 19.13 -19.06
CA GLU A 21 33.56 19.29 -17.68
C GLU A 21 34.32 18.44 -16.64
N SER A 22 35.08 17.42 -17.07
CA SER A 22 35.82 16.57 -16.13
C SER A 22 36.97 17.34 -15.49
N SER A 23 36.98 17.35 -14.15
CA SER A 23 38.06 17.89 -13.33
C SER A 23 39.40 17.28 -13.77
N GLY A 24 40.34 18.13 -14.22
CA GLY A 24 41.68 17.72 -14.63
C GLY A 24 41.91 17.46 -16.13
N CYS A 25 40.86 17.38 -16.97
CA CYS A 25 41.06 17.20 -18.42
C CYS A 25 41.43 18.51 -19.11
N GLY A 26 40.64 19.57 -18.88
CA GLY A 26 40.90 20.90 -19.44
C GLY A 26 40.86 21.02 -20.97
N TYR A 27 40.64 19.92 -21.72
CA TYR A 27 40.65 19.89 -23.18
C TYR A 27 39.55 20.79 -23.78
N GLU A 28 39.90 21.49 -24.86
CA GLU A 28 39.05 22.50 -25.51
C GLU A 28 38.92 22.22 -27.00
N ALA A 29 37.69 22.22 -27.50
CA ALA A 29 37.41 22.12 -28.92
C ALA A 29 36.23 23.02 -29.28
N CYS A 30 36.11 23.40 -30.56
CA CYS A 30 34.97 24.18 -30.99
C CYS A 30 33.69 23.32 -31.06
N LYS A 31 32.53 23.96 -30.90
CA LYS A 31 31.22 23.29 -30.91
C LYS A 31 30.99 22.43 -32.16
N VAL A 32 31.39 22.88 -33.35
CA VAL A 32 31.30 22.06 -34.58
C VAL A 32 32.13 20.78 -34.46
N CYS A 33 33.39 20.86 -34.04
CA CYS A 33 34.24 19.66 -33.87
C CYS A 33 33.66 18.68 -32.86
N VAL A 34 33.13 19.18 -31.73
CA VAL A 34 32.50 18.31 -30.73
C VAL A 34 31.25 17.63 -31.30
N ARG A 35 30.39 18.36 -32.02
CA ARG A 35 29.20 17.78 -32.67
C ARG A 35 29.58 16.72 -33.71
N THR A 36 30.58 16.99 -34.54
CA THR A 36 31.08 16.02 -35.53
C THR A 36 31.65 14.77 -34.86
N TYR A 37 32.44 14.95 -33.80
CA TYR A 37 32.97 13.83 -33.00
C TYR A 37 31.85 12.93 -32.48
N LEU A 38 30.83 13.51 -31.83
CA LEU A 38 29.73 12.73 -31.24
C LEU A 38 28.89 11.96 -32.27
N LEU A 39 28.78 12.46 -33.50
CA LEU A 39 28.15 11.74 -34.62
C LEU A 39 29.04 10.65 -35.21
N GLY A 40 30.34 10.69 -34.95
CA GLY A 40 31.31 9.66 -35.36
C GLY A 40 31.52 8.56 -34.32
N THR A 41 31.09 8.73 -33.07
CA THR A 41 31.29 7.73 -32.01
C THR A 41 30.11 6.78 -31.87
N THR A 42 30.38 5.52 -31.49
CA THR A 42 29.38 4.51 -31.12
C THR A 42 29.05 4.48 -29.63
N ASN A 43 29.86 5.13 -28.80
CA ASN A 43 29.69 5.17 -27.34
C ASN A 43 28.76 6.30 -26.89
N ASP A 44 28.36 6.29 -25.62
CA ASP A 44 27.69 7.43 -25.00
C ASP A 44 28.56 8.71 -25.08
N PRO A 45 27.97 9.92 -25.10
CA PRO A 45 28.72 11.17 -25.25
C PRO A 45 29.85 11.29 -24.23
N HIS A 46 31.06 11.55 -24.72
CA HIS A 46 32.26 11.59 -23.90
C HIS A 46 33.31 12.52 -24.51
N CYS A 47 34.32 12.88 -23.72
CA CYS A 47 35.41 13.72 -24.16
C CYS A 47 36.29 13.01 -25.20
N MET A 48 36.67 13.70 -26.27
CA MET A 48 37.58 13.15 -27.29
C MET A 48 39.00 12.88 -26.77
N ASN A 49 39.43 13.57 -25.71
CA ASN A 49 40.72 13.38 -25.06
C ASN A 49 40.67 12.34 -23.92
N CYS A 50 40.07 12.69 -22.77
CA CYS A 50 40.11 11.83 -21.58
C CYS A 50 39.12 10.66 -21.57
N LYS A 51 38.23 10.58 -22.57
CA LYS A 51 37.19 9.54 -22.69
C LYS A 51 36.14 9.46 -21.56
N ASN A 52 36.18 10.36 -20.57
CA ASN A 52 35.12 10.47 -19.57
C ASN A 52 33.80 10.88 -20.21
N GLN A 53 32.71 10.24 -19.74
CA GLN A 53 31.35 10.54 -20.18
C GLN A 53 30.95 11.96 -19.77
N TRP A 54 30.16 12.60 -20.63
CA TRP A 54 29.59 13.91 -20.37
C TRP A 54 28.15 13.82 -19.87
N SER A 55 27.83 14.67 -18.90
CA SER A 55 26.51 14.84 -18.35
C SER A 55 25.54 15.32 -19.44
N PRO A 56 24.28 14.85 -19.44
CA PRO A 56 23.26 15.34 -20.37
C PRO A 56 23.09 16.87 -20.30
N GLN A 57 23.23 17.44 -19.10
CA GLN A 57 23.19 18.88 -18.87
C GLN A 57 24.31 19.62 -19.62
N PHE A 58 25.53 19.11 -19.59
CA PHE A 58 26.66 19.68 -20.33
C PHE A 58 26.41 19.73 -21.83
N LEU A 59 25.85 18.64 -22.38
CA LEU A 59 25.54 18.55 -23.81
C LEU A 59 24.50 19.59 -24.22
N VAL A 60 23.42 19.73 -23.47
CA VAL A 60 22.35 20.71 -23.77
C VAL A 60 22.88 22.14 -23.69
N ASN A 61 23.69 22.45 -22.66
CA ASN A 61 24.24 23.78 -22.44
C ASN A 61 25.28 24.18 -23.50
N ASN A 62 26.17 23.26 -23.89
CA ASN A 62 27.31 23.59 -24.76
C ASN A 62 27.02 23.32 -26.24
N LEU A 63 26.17 22.35 -26.56
CA LEU A 63 25.90 21.92 -27.95
C LEU A 63 24.53 22.37 -28.45
N ASN A 64 23.75 23.09 -27.64
CA ASN A 64 22.38 23.52 -27.89
C ASN A 64 21.35 22.36 -27.87
N LYS A 65 20.22 22.60 -27.21
CA LYS A 65 19.08 21.67 -27.17
C LYS A 65 18.57 21.26 -28.56
N SER A 66 18.51 22.20 -29.50
CA SER A 66 18.04 21.93 -30.87
C SER A 66 18.85 20.83 -31.56
N TYR A 67 20.19 20.86 -31.44
CA TYR A 67 21.06 19.82 -32.01
C TYR A 67 20.87 18.47 -31.32
N MET A 68 20.67 18.47 -29.99
CA MET A 68 20.39 17.26 -29.23
C MET A 68 19.07 16.61 -29.68
N ASP A 69 18.05 17.42 -29.92
CA ASP A 69 16.71 16.99 -30.35
C ASP A 69 16.62 16.67 -31.85
N SER A 70 17.57 17.12 -32.68
CA SER A 70 17.63 16.85 -34.12
C SER A 70 18.66 15.77 -34.48
N ASP A 71 19.89 16.18 -34.76
CA ASP A 71 20.92 15.37 -35.42
C ASP A 71 21.43 14.28 -34.49
N TYR A 72 21.71 14.64 -33.23
CA TYR A 72 22.18 13.68 -32.25
C TYR A 72 21.10 12.64 -31.92
N LYS A 73 19.83 13.04 -31.80
CA LYS A 73 18.71 12.11 -31.61
C LYS A 73 18.59 11.10 -32.76
N LYS A 74 18.71 11.54 -34.01
CA LYS A 74 18.69 10.65 -35.19
C LYS A 74 19.84 9.64 -35.14
N HIS A 75 21.06 10.12 -34.85
CA HIS A 75 22.24 9.27 -34.70
C HIS A 75 22.08 8.25 -33.57
N ARG A 76 21.67 8.70 -32.38
CA ARG A 76 21.49 7.85 -31.20
C ARG A 76 20.43 6.76 -31.43
N LYS A 77 19.31 7.09 -32.08
CA LYS A 77 18.28 6.10 -32.46
C LYS A 77 18.87 4.98 -33.32
N LYS A 78 19.64 5.35 -34.35
CA LYS A 78 20.27 4.39 -35.25
C LYS A 78 21.24 3.47 -34.50
N LEU A 79 22.13 4.04 -33.70
CA LEU A 79 23.12 3.27 -32.93
C LEU A 79 22.47 2.30 -31.93
N LEU A 80 21.47 2.76 -31.17
CA LEU A 80 20.80 1.91 -30.19
C LEU A 80 20.09 0.73 -30.86
N ALA A 81 19.42 0.97 -31.99
CA ALA A 81 18.80 -0.12 -32.75
C ALA A 81 19.83 -1.09 -33.34
N GLU A 82 20.93 -0.59 -33.90
CA GLU A 82 22.00 -1.44 -34.45
C GLU A 82 22.65 -2.31 -33.37
N ARG A 83 22.81 -1.78 -32.16
CA ARG A 83 23.31 -2.53 -31.00
C ARG A 83 22.35 -3.65 -30.57
N GLU A 84 21.04 -3.40 -30.57
CA GLU A 84 20.07 -4.46 -30.25
C GLU A 84 19.99 -5.51 -31.37
N ILE A 85 20.05 -5.08 -32.64
CA ILE A 85 20.06 -6.00 -33.78
C ILE A 85 21.31 -6.88 -33.77
N SER A 86 22.48 -6.37 -33.36
CA SER A 86 23.68 -7.21 -33.27
C SER A 86 23.59 -8.28 -32.17
N ARG A 87 22.70 -8.11 -31.19
CA ARG A 87 22.41 -9.10 -30.13
C ARG A 87 21.36 -10.13 -30.53
N THR A 88 20.83 -10.07 -31.76
CA THR A 88 19.82 -11.02 -32.27
C THR A 88 20.16 -12.50 -32.01
N PRO A 89 21.40 -12.99 -32.24
CA PRO A 89 21.75 -14.38 -31.94
C PRO A 89 21.53 -14.80 -30.49
N GLU A 90 21.77 -13.89 -29.53
CA GLU A 90 21.57 -14.14 -28.08
C GLU A 90 20.10 -14.39 -27.74
N LEU A 91 19.19 -13.81 -28.53
CA LEU A 91 17.75 -13.84 -28.27
C LEU A 91 17.01 -14.97 -28.99
N MET A 92 17.66 -15.77 -29.84
CA MET A 92 16.99 -16.83 -30.62
C MET A 92 16.19 -17.80 -29.74
N VAL A 93 16.73 -18.18 -28.57
CA VAL A 93 16.03 -19.04 -27.62
C VAL A 93 14.73 -18.39 -27.10
N LEU A 94 14.74 -17.07 -26.90
CA LEU A 94 13.55 -16.34 -26.48
C LEU A 94 12.55 -16.19 -27.63
N VAL A 95 13.03 -15.94 -28.85
CA VAL A 95 12.20 -15.87 -30.07
C VAL A 95 11.45 -17.19 -30.30
N GLU A 96 12.15 -18.33 -30.21
CA GLU A 96 11.54 -19.66 -30.35
C GLU A 96 10.46 -19.92 -29.29
N ARG A 97 10.70 -19.50 -28.04
CA ARG A 97 9.70 -19.63 -26.97
C ARG A 97 8.48 -18.77 -27.24
N VAL A 98 8.66 -17.52 -27.65
CA VAL A 98 7.55 -16.61 -27.95
C VAL A 98 6.72 -17.11 -29.13
N ALA A 99 7.37 -17.56 -30.20
CA ALA A 99 6.68 -18.18 -31.34
C ALA A 99 5.85 -19.40 -30.92
N ARG A 100 6.40 -20.27 -30.06
CA ARG A 100 5.67 -21.42 -29.51
C ARG A 100 4.46 -21.00 -28.66
N ILE A 101 4.62 -20.01 -27.80
CA ILE A 101 3.51 -19.48 -26.98
C ILE A 101 2.39 -18.98 -27.89
N GLU A 102 2.71 -18.27 -28.99
CA GLU A 102 1.69 -17.77 -29.91
C GLU A 102 0.92 -18.88 -30.63
N ASP A 103 1.58 -19.99 -30.94
CA ASP A 103 0.91 -21.13 -31.54
C ASP A 103 -0.02 -21.84 -30.53
N GLU A 104 0.43 -22.00 -29.28
CA GLU A 104 -0.40 -22.50 -28.17
C GLU A 104 -1.59 -21.57 -27.87
N GLU A 105 -1.41 -20.24 -27.93
CA GLU A 105 -2.48 -19.27 -27.72
C GLU A 105 -3.55 -19.34 -28.82
N LYS A 106 -3.16 -19.60 -30.08
CA LYS A 106 -4.12 -19.83 -31.18
C LYS A 106 -4.92 -21.10 -30.95
N GLU A 107 -4.28 -22.20 -30.53
CA GLU A 107 -4.95 -23.45 -30.22
C GLU A 107 -5.90 -23.29 -29.03
N LEU A 108 -5.45 -22.62 -27.97
CA LEU A 108 -6.26 -22.29 -26.80
C LEU A 108 -7.49 -21.44 -27.18
N ALA A 109 -7.35 -20.49 -28.10
CA ALA A 109 -8.48 -19.70 -28.58
C ALA A 109 -9.55 -20.58 -29.25
N LEU A 110 -9.14 -21.55 -30.07
CA LEU A 110 -10.05 -22.52 -30.69
C LEU A 110 -10.73 -23.42 -29.64
N LEU A 111 -9.95 -23.92 -28.67
CA LEU A 111 -10.48 -24.72 -27.57
C LEU A 111 -11.47 -23.94 -26.70
N ASN A 112 -11.23 -22.64 -26.47
CA ASN A 112 -12.13 -21.79 -25.70
C ASN A 112 -13.49 -21.59 -26.41
N ILE A 113 -13.49 -21.48 -27.74
CA ILE A 113 -14.73 -21.42 -28.53
C ILE A 113 -15.55 -22.70 -28.33
N GLU A 114 -14.89 -23.86 -28.41
CA GLU A 114 -15.54 -25.16 -28.21
C GLU A 114 -15.99 -25.36 -26.75
N TYR A 115 -15.17 -24.95 -25.78
CA TYR A 115 -15.52 -24.96 -24.37
C TYR A 115 -16.79 -24.16 -24.10
N GLU A 116 -16.89 -22.93 -24.63
CA GLU A 116 -18.10 -22.11 -24.46
C GLU A 116 -19.32 -22.72 -25.15
N ARG A 117 -19.15 -23.41 -26.30
CA ARG A 117 -20.22 -24.17 -26.95
C ARG A 117 -20.73 -25.30 -26.05
N VAL A 118 -19.83 -26.13 -25.52
CA VAL A 118 -20.15 -27.25 -24.63
C VAL A 118 -20.74 -26.76 -23.31
N ARG A 119 -20.20 -25.68 -22.74
CA ARG A 119 -20.69 -25.06 -21.50
C ARG A 119 -22.16 -24.63 -21.63
N LYS A 120 -22.55 -24.02 -22.75
CA LYS A 120 -23.95 -23.64 -23.01
C LYS A 120 -24.87 -24.87 -23.01
N LEU A 121 -24.49 -25.92 -23.75
CA LEU A 121 -25.24 -27.18 -23.79
C LEU A 121 -25.32 -27.83 -22.40
N MET A 122 -24.22 -27.86 -21.65
CA MET A 122 -24.18 -28.38 -20.29
C MET A 122 -25.10 -27.60 -19.36
N LEU A 123 -25.14 -26.27 -19.45
CA LEU A 123 -26.04 -25.44 -18.65
C LEU A 123 -27.51 -25.70 -18.98
N GLU A 124 -27.84 -25.91 -20.25
CA GLU A 124 -29.20 -26.29 -20.67
C GLU A 124 -29.61 -27.64 -20.11
N GLU A 125 -28.74 -28.65 -20.18
CA GLU A 125 -28.99 -29.96 -19.58
C GLU A 125 -29.07 -29.89 -18.05
N LEU A 126 -28.21 -29.08 -17.41
CA LEU A 126 -28.22 -28.89 -15.97
C LEU A 126 -29.53 -28.25 -15.50
N LYS A 127 -30.12 -27.32 -16.26
CA LYS A 127 -31.46 -26.78 -15.98
C LYS A 127 -32.51 -27.89 -15.97
N LYS A 128 -32.49 -28.79 -16.95
CA LYS A 128 -33.41 -29.94 -17.03
C LYS A 128 -33.24 -30.88 -15.83
N VAL A 129 -31.99 -31.20 -15.47
CA VAL A 129 -31.68 -32.05 -14.32
C VAL A 129 -32.12 -31.41 -13.02
N ASN A 130 -31.84 -30.11 -12.81
CA ASN A 130 -32.23 -29.39 -11.60
C ASN A 130 -33.75 -29.28 -11.47
N ALA A 131 -34.47 -29.01 -12.56
CA ALA A 131 -35.93 -29.02 -12.55
C ALA A 131 -36.48 -30.39 -12.11
N LYS A 132 -35.89 -31.50 -12.58
CA LYS A 132 -36.27 -32.85 -12.13
C LYS A 132 -35.88 -33.11 -10.67
N ARG A 133 -34.70 -32.69 -10.24
CA ARG A 133 -34.24 -32.82 -8.83
C ARG A 133 -35.13 -32.04 -7.87
N GLU A 134 -35.51 -30.81 -8.23
CA GLU A 134 -36.42 -29.99 -7.44
C GLU A 134 -37.79 -30.65 -7.33
N ARG A 135 -38.31 -31.23 -8.42
CA ARG A 135 -39.53 -32.02 -8.37
C ARG A 135 -39.41 -33.23 -7.44
N ILE A 136 -38.32 -34.00 -7.53
CA ILE A 136 -38.07 -35.13 -6.62
C ILE A 136 -37.95 -34.66 -5.17
N PHE A 137 -37.31 -33.52 -4.92
CA PHE A 137 -37.18 -32.93 -3.60
C PHE A 137 -38.54 -32.52 -3.02
N LYS A 138 -39.39 -31.87 -3.81
CA LYS A 138 -40.78 -31.54 -3.44
C LYS A 138 -41.58 -32.81 -3.09
N ILE A 139 -41.46 -33.87 -3.90
CA ILE A 139 -42.07 -35.18 -3.62
C ILE A 139 -41.52 -35.78 -2.32
N ARG A 140 -40.19 -35.84 -2.14
CA ARG A 140 -39.54 -36.41 -0.94
C ARG A 140 -39.92 -35.68 0.34
N ASN A 141 -40.14 -34.38 0.24
CA ASN A 141 -40.53 -33.56 1.38
C ASN A 141 -42.05 -33.52 1.57
N GLY A 142 -42.87 -34.18 0.74
CA GLY A 142 -44.33 -34.09 0.83
C GLY A 142 -44.87 -32.66 0.62
N GLU A 143 -44.12 -31.83 -0.10
CA GLU A 143 -44.54 -30.50 -0.58
C GLU A 143 -45.21 -30.57 -1.96
N ASP A 144 -45.33 -31.78 -2.50
CA ASP A 144 -46.25 -32.10 -3.59
C ASP A 144 -47.66 -32.07 -2.99
N ALA A 145 -48.30 -30.90 -3.09
CA ALA A 145 -49.46 -30.49 -2.32
C ALA A 145 -50.77 -31.18 -2.74
N GLU A 146 -50.77 -32.51 -2.84
CA GLU A 146 -52.01 -33.27 -2.94
C GLU A 146 -52.19 -34.31 -1.83
N LYS A 147 -51.15 -34.87 -1.18
CA LYS A 147 -51.32 -35.82 -0.07
C LYS A 147 -50.06 -35.90 0.82
N ASP A 148 -50.10 -35.43 2.07
CA ASP A 148 -49.53 -36.14 3.24
C ASP A 148 -49.43 -35.27 4.52
N GLU A 149 -50.22 -35.61 5.54
CA GLU A 149 -50.08 -35.13 6.91
C GLU A 149 -48.85 -35.78 7.59
N ARG A 150 -47.76 -35.01 7.80
CA ARG A 150 -46.52 -35.55 8.40
C ARG A 150 -46.70 -36.01 9.87
N LYS A 151 -46.29 -37.25 10.17
CA LYS A 151 -46.29 -37.87 11.52
C LYS A 151 -45.27 -37.20 12.47
N LYS A 152 -45.71 -36.80 13.67
CA LYS A 152 -44.86 -36.23 14.75
C LYS A 152 -44.30 -37.34 15.65
N PHE A 153 -43.02 -37.30 15.98
CA PHE A 153 -42.39 -38.22 16.96
C PHE A 153 -42.34 -37.55 18.34
N ILE A 154 -42.64 -38.32 19.40
CA ILE A 154 -42.92 -37.77 20.74
C ILE A 154 -41.69 -37.81 21.67
N MET A 155 -40.99 -38.95 21.77
CA MET A 155 -39.85 -39.12 22.69
C MET A 155 -38.99 -40.36 22.35
N PRO A 156 -37.74 -40.49 22.86
CA PRO A 156 -36.97 -41.73 22.75
C PRO A 156 -37.66 -42.91 23.45
N CYS A 157 -37.44 -44.12 22.95
CA CYS A 157 -38.00 -45.34 23.51
C CYS A 157 -37.34 -45.70 24.85
N PRO A 158 -38.11 -46.02 25.90
CA PRO A 158 -37.58 -46.43 27.20
C PRO A 158 -37.13 -47.90 27.27
N GLY A 159 -37.24 -48.67 26.18
CA GLY A 159 -36.87 -50.09 26.14
C GLY A 159 -35.36 -50.34 26.28
N ASP A 160 -35.01 -51.38 27.02
CA ASP A 160 -33.62 -51.77 27.23
C ASP A 160 -32.91 -51.99 25.89
N ASN A 161 -31.79 -51.29 25.72
CA ASN A 161 -30.95 -51.32 24.51
C ASN A 161 -31.64 -50.89 23.20
N CYS A 162 -32.81 -50.24 23.25
CA CYS A 162 -33.50 -49.72 22.07
C CYS A 162 -33.08 -48.28 21.77
N LYS A 163 -32.67 -48.01 20.52
CA LYS A 163 -32.29 -46.65 20.04
C LYS A 163 -33.41 -45.96 19.26
N GLY A 164 -34.65 -46.41 19.43
CA GLY A 164 -35.80 -45.96 18.65
C GLY A 164 -36.52 -44.77 19.25
N TYR A 165 -37.48 -44.23 18.50
CA TYR A 165 -38.35 -43.13 18.93
C TYR A 165 -39.82 -43.55 18.87
N LEU A 166 -40.63 -42.98 19.75
CA LEU A 166 -42.06 -43.21 19.82
C LEU A 166 -42.80 -42.32 18.81
N SER A 167 -43.73 -42.91 18.04
CA SER A 167 -44.68 -42.19 17.19
C SER A 167 -45.76 -41.47 18.02
N SER A 168 -46.66 -40.70 17.37
CA SER A 168 -47.83 -40.08 18.04
C SER A 168 -48.69 -41.05 18.86
N GLN A 169 -48.62 -42.35 18.56
CA GLN A 169 -49.36 -43.41 19.26
C GLN A 169 -48.57 -44.04 20.43
N TYR A 170 -47.44 -43.44 20.84
CA TYR A 170 -46.52 -43.97 21.85
C TYR A 170 -45.99 -45.39 21.55
N LYS A 171 -45.90 -45.73 20.26
CA LYS A 171 -45.32 -46.98 19.76
C LYS A 171 -43.91 -46.74 19.25
N CYS A 172 -42.95 -47.53 19.70
CA CYS A 172 -41.62 -47.55 19.12
C CYS A 172 -41.61 -48.35 17.82
N GLU A 173 -41.14 -47.77 16.71
CA GLU A 173 -41.07 -48.50 15.45
C GLU A 173 -39.90 -49.51 15.38
N LEU A 174 -38.88 -49.38 16.25
CA LEU A 174 -37.74 -50.30 16.28
C LEU A 174 -38.01 -51.57 17.11
N CYS A 175 -38.34 -51.43 18.39
CA CYS A 175 -38.61 -52.59 19.26
C CYS A 175 -40.10 -53.00 19.25
N LYS A 176 -40.97 -52.26 18.55
CA LYS A 176 -42.42 -52.49 18.42
C LYS A 176 -43.21 -52.41 19.74
N LEU A 177 -42.56 -52.10 20.86
CA LEU A 177 -43.18 -51.93 22.16
C LEU A 177 -43.99 -50.63 22.23
N PHE A 178 -45.10 -50.68 22.96
CA PHE A 178 -45.92 -49.54 23.35
C PHE A 178 -45.50 -49.05 24.73
N THR A 179 -45.49 -47.74 24.87
CA THR A 179 -45.20 -47.05 26.13
C THR A 179 -46.46 -46.32 26.60
N CYS A 180 -46.74 -46.38 27.89
CA CYS A 180 -47.87 -45.68 28.48
C CYS A 180 -47.65 -44.16 28.39
N PRO A 181 -48.60 -43.39 27.84
CA PRO A 181 -48.46 -41.93 27.73
C PRO A 181 -48.48 -41.24 29.10
N ASP A 182 -49.07 -41.87 30.12
CA ASP A 182 -49.34 -41.27 31.41
C ASP A 182 -48.24 -41.52 32.43
N CYS A 183 -47.58 -42.68 32.41
CA CYS A 183 -46.51 -43.04 33.34
C CYS A 183 -45.14 -43.32 32.69
N PHE A 184 -45.07 -43.34 31.34
CA PHE A 184 -43.88 -43.65 30.54
C PHE A 184 -43.27 -45.05 30.72
N GLU A 185 -43.97 -45.99 31.37
CA GLU A 185 -43.56 -47.40 31.43
C GLU A 185 -43.97 -48.16 30.16
N ILE A 186 -43.27 -49.25 29.90
CA ILE A 186 -43.54 -50.14 28.77
C ILE A 186 -44.79 -50.96 29.09
N ILE A 187 -45.79 -50.90 28.21
CA ILE A 187 -47.02 -51.69 28.31
C ILE A 187 -46.76 -53.11 27.77
N GLY A 188 -46.17 -53.21 26.58
CA GLY A 188 -45.95 -54.48 25.88
C GLY A 188 -45.95 -54.33 24.36
N TYR A 189 -46.30 -55.39 23.64
CA TYR A 189 -46.34 -55.38 22.16
C TYR A 189 -47.70 -54.94 21.60
N THR A 190 -48.74 -54.95 22.44
CA THR A 190 -50.06 -54.46 22.09
C THR A 190 -50.47 -53.34 23.06
N LYS A 191 -51.45 -52.53 22.65
CA LYS A 191 -51.92 -51.41 23.48
C LYS A 191 -52.90 -51.88 24.56
N GLU A 192 -53.41 -53.10 24.39
CA GLU A 192 -54.35 -53.79 25.28
C GLU A 192 -53.65 -54.68 26.32
N ASP A 193 -52.32 -54.77 26.31
CA ASP A 193 -51.56 -55.53 27.31
C ASP A 193 -51.83 -54.94 28.72
N GLU A 194 -51.97 -55.82 29.72
CA GLU A 194 -52.40 -55.43 31.07
C GLU A 194 -51.35 -54.52 31.74
N HIS A 195 -51.68 -53.23 31.84
CA HIS A 195 -50.80 -52.21 32.44
C HIS A 195 -51.56 -51.39 33.47
N VAL A 196 -51.11 -51.44 34.72
CA VAL A 196 -51.63 -50.63 35.83
C VAL A 196 -50.58 -49.60 36.21
N CYS A 197 -50.89 -48.32 35.99
CA CYS A 197 -50.01 -47.23 36.36
C CYS A 197 -49.90 -47.12 37.89
N LYS A 198 -48.67 -47.08 38.40
CA LYS A 198 -48.42 -46.69 39.79
C LYS A 198 -48.54 -45.17 39.93
N ASP A 199 -49.16 -44.72 41.01
CA ASP A 199 -49.39 -43.29 41.30
C ASP A 199 -48.06 -42.49 41.31
N ASP A 200 -46.99 -43.08 41.82
CA ASP A 200 -45.65 -42.48 41.84
C ASP A 200 -45.06 -42.26 40.44
N ASN A 201 -45.35 -43.17 39.51
CA ASN A 201 -44.86 -43.08 38.12
C ASN A 201 -45.64 -42.03 37.33
N ILE A 202 -46.95 -41.90 37.59
CA ILE A 202 -47.78 -40.83 37.01
C ILE A 202 -47.25 -39.47 37.47
N LYS A 203 -47.06 -39.28 38.79
CA LYS A 203 -46.54 -38.02 39.34
C LYS A 203 -45.15 -37.69 38.80
N SER A 204 -44.29 -38.70 38.65
CA SER A 204 -42.96 -38.54 38.07
C SER A 204 -43.03 -38.12 36.59
N ALA A 205 -43.89 -38.76 35.80
CA ALA A 205 -44.09 -38.43 34.39
C ALA A 205 -44.70 -37.03 34.21
N GLU A 206 -45.64 -36.63 35.06
CA GLU A 206 -46.20 -35.27 35.09
C GLU A 206 -45.14 -34.22 35.42
N LEU A 207 -44.29 -34.48 36.42
CA LEU A 207 -43.20 -33.57 36.78
C LEU A 207 -42.21 -33.42 35.62
N ILE A 208 -41.81 -34.52 34.96
CA ILE A 208 -40.94 -34.49 33.78
C ILE A 208 -41.59 -33.70 32.64
N LYS A 209 -42.89 -33.92 32.36
CA LYS A 209 -43.63 -33.18 31.33
C LYS A 209 -43.68 -31.68 31.61
N LYS A 210 -43.80 -31.29 32.89
CA LYS A 210 -43.88 -29.90 33.33
C LYS A 210 -42.53 -29.19 33.28
N GLU A 211 -41.46 -29.88 33.67
CA GLU A 211 -40.14 -29.27 33.87
C GLU A 211 -39.22 -29.35 32.65
N THR A 212 -39.52 -30.21 31.67
CA THR A 212 -38.64 -30.44 30.52
C THR A 212 -39.33 -30.21 29.18
N LYS A 213 -38.56 -29.74 28.18
CA LYS A 213 -39.01 -29.63 26.78
C LYS A 213 -38.24 -30.59 25.90
N GLY A 214 -38.93 -31.20 24.94
CA GLY A 214 -38.29 -32.08 23.95
C GLY A 214 -37.47 -31.29 22.94
N CYS A 215 -36.28 -31.78 22.61
CA CYS A 215 -35.49 -31.25 21.50
C CYS A 215 -36.30 -31.35 20.19
N PRO A 216 -36.37 -30.30 19.36
CA PRO A 216 -37.19 -30.32 18.15
C PRO A 216 -36.69 -31.25 17.05
N LYS A 217 -35.44 -31.73 17.14
CA LYS A 217 -34.86 -32.67 16.18
C LYS A 217 -34.97 -34.12 16.64
N CYS A 218 -34.75 -34.40 17.91
CA CYS A 218 -34.67 -35.77 18.43
C CYS A 218 -35.62 -36.07 19.60
N GLY A 219 -36.47 -35.15 20.06
CA GLY A 219 -37.43 -35.41 21.13
C GLY A 219 -36.85 -35.68 22.53
N VAL A 220 -35.52 -35.68 22.70
CA VAL A 220 -34.86 -35.82 24.01
C VAL A 220 -35.30 -34.68 24.93
N ARG A 221 -35.75 -35.04 26.14
CA ARG A 221 -36.24 -34.11 27.15
C ARG A 221 -35.05 -33.39 27.78
N ILE A 222 -35.03 -32.06 27.64
CA ILE A 222 -33.98 -31.19 28.18
C ILE A 222 -34.61 -30.37 29.31
N PHE A 223 -33.92 -30.26 30.44
CA PHE A 223 -34.30 -29.40 31.58
C PHE A 223 -33.56 -28.06 31.51
N LYS A 224 -34.19 -26.97 31.97
CA LYS A 224 -33.59 -25.64 32.00
C LYS A 224 -33.59 -25.09 33.43
N ILE A 225 -32.41 -24.95 34.03
CA ILE A 225 -32.23 -24.46 35.41
C ILE A 225 -32.43 -22.94 35.50
N SER A 226 -31.88 -22.17 34.55
CA SER A 226 -32.15 -20.73 34.31
C SER A 226 -31.31 -20.25 33.11
N GLY A 227 -31.54 -19.03 32.60
CA GLY A 227 -30.67 -18.39 31.60
C GLY A 227 -31.28 -18.14 30.22
N CYS A 228 -30.41 -17.95 29.22
CA CYS A 228 -30.75 -17.53 27.86
C CYS A 228 -31.74 -18.48 27.15
N ASP A 229 -32.47 -17.97 26.16
CA ASP A 229 -33.41 -18.76 25.35
C ASP A 229 -32.69 -19.79 24.45
N GLN A 230 -31.42 -19.58 24.11
CA GLN A 230 -30.68 -20.45 23.21
C GLN A 230 -30.16 -21.70 23.93
N MET A 231 -30.70 -22.85 23.57
CA MET A 231 -30.34 -24.17 24.10
C MET A 231 -29.48 -24.93 23.09
N TRP A 232 -28.62 -25.81 23.61
CA TRP A 232 -27.78 -26.70 22.83
C TRP A 232 -28.05 -28.15 23.24
N CYS A 233 -28.44 -29.00 22.28
CA CYS A 233 -28.62 -30.42 22.55
C CYS A 233 -27.27 -31.13 22.53
N THR A 234 -26.85 -31.67 23.68
CA THR A 234 -25.61 -32.43 23.81
C THR A 234 -25.63 -33.76 23.06
N GLU A 235 -26.81 -34.33 22.81
CA GLU A 235 -26.95 -35.59 22.05
C GLU A 235 -26.82 -35.37 20.54
N CYS A 236 -27.68 -34.53 19.96
CA CYS A 236 -27.76 -34.38 18.51
C CYS A 236 -27.02 -33.14 17.95
N LYS A 237 -26.33 -32.38 18.82
CA LYS A 237 -25.47 -31.23 18.51
C LYS A 237 -26.18 -30.14 17.70
N VAL A 238 -27.39 -29.77 18.15
CA VAL A 238 -28.20 -28.73 17.51
C VAL A 238 -28.54 -27.64 18.50
N ALA A 239 -28.41 -26.38 18.05
CA ALA A 239 -28.91 -25.22 18.75
C ALA A 239 -30.41 -25.00 18.45
N PHE A 240 -31.20 -24.66 19.45
CA PHE A 240 -32.62 -24.35 19.28
C PHE A 240 -33.09 -23.32 20.33
N SER A 241 -34.21 -22.66 20.06
CA SER A 241 -34.85 -21.72 21.00
C SER A 241 -35.74 -22.48 21.98
N TRP A 242 -35.56 -22.24 23.28
CA TRP A 242 -36.34 -22.86 24.35
C TRP A 242 -37.80 -22.41 24.36
N ASN A 243 -38.07 -21.15 24.03
CA ASN A 243 -39.41 -20.57 24.01
C ASN A 243 -40.21 -21.04 22.80
N THR A 244 -39.57 -21.11 21.63
CA THR A 244 -40.27 -21.39 20.36
C THR A 244 -40.12 -22.83 19.86
N GLY A 245 -39.16 -23.60 20.39
CA GLY A 245 -38.86 -24.95 19.93
C GLY A 245 -38.30 -25.00 18.50
N LYS A 246 -37.89 -23.88 17.89
CA LYS A 246 -37.34 -23.85 16.53
C LYS A 246 -35.82 -24.01 16.55
N MET A 247 -35.29 -24.79 15.61
CA MET A 247 -33.84 -24.92 15.42
C MET A 247 -33.23 -23.58 15.01
N VAL A 248 -32.10 -23.22 15.63
CA VAL A 248 -31.35 -22.00 15.35
C VAL A 248 -30.20 -22.36 14.41
N VAL A 249 -30.18 -21.75 13.23
CA VAL A 249 -29.18 -21.97 12.19
C VAL A 249 -28.59 -20.62 11.81
N ASN A 250 -27.28 -20.53 11.56
CA ASN A 250 -26.57 -19.31 11.15
C ASN A 250 -26.57 -18.15 12.17
N VAL A 251 -26.57 -18.45 13.48
CA VAL A 251 -26.41 -17.45 14.54
C VAL A 251 -25.32 -17.88 15.49
N SER A 252 -24.57 -16.93 16.04
CA SER A 252 -23.57 -17.17 17.08
C SER A 252 -24.18 -17.96 18.25
N ILE A 253 -23.59 -19.11 18.55
CA ILE A 253 -24.05 -20.00 19.62
C ILE A 253 -23.34 -19.60 20.90
N HIS A 254 -24.10 -19.07 21.85
CA HIS A 254 -23.65 -18.57 23.14
C HIS A 254 -23.97 -19.52 24.30
N ASN A 255 -24.29 -20.79 24.01
CA ASN A 255 -24.56 -21.80 25.02
C ASN A 255 -23.26 -22.36 25.64
N PRO A 256 -23.11 -22.47 26.97
CA PRO A 256 -21.90 -22.98 27.61
C PRO A 256 -21.46 -24.37 27.14
N HIS A 257 -22.40 -25.30 26.88
CA HIS A 257 -22.09 -26.65 26.38
C HIS A 257 -21.55 -26.67 24.95
N TYR A 258 -21.80 -25.60 24.17
CA TYR A 258 -21.21 -25.43 22.84
C TYR A 258 -19.74 -25.01 22.92
N TYR A 259 -19.39 -24.10 23.83
CA TYR A 259 -17.99 -23.68 24.01
C TYR A 259 -17.12 -24.76 24.65
N GLU A 260 -17.69 -25.58 25.52
CA GLU A 260 -17.03 -26.77 26.07
C GLU A 260 -16.67 -27.78 24.95
N TYR A 261 -17.58 -27.99 24.00
CA TYR A 261 -17.32 -28.79 22.79
C TYR A 261 -16.22 -28.18 21.90
N MET A 262 -16.17 -26.85 21.74
CA MET A 262 -15.15 -26.17 20.95
C MET A 262 -13.75 -26.20 21.59
N LYS A 263 -13.66 -26.06 22.92
CA LYS A 263 -12.39 -26.15 23.66
C LYS A 263 -11.76 -27.54 23.56
N ASN A 264 -12.57 -28.59 23.61
CA ASN A 264 -12.10 -29.97 23.47
C ASN A 264 -11.56 -30.30 22.07
N ASN A 265 -11.76 -29.42 21.08
CA ASN A 265 -11.37 -29.64 19.68
C ASN A 265 -10.22 -28.72 19.18
N ASN A 266 -9.44 -28.08 20.08
CA ASN A 266 -8.15 -27.40 19.81
C ASN A 266 -8.03 -26.55 18.51
N ALA A 267 -8.75 -25.43 18.42
CA ALA A 267 -8.51 -24.41 17.39
C ALA A 267 -7.67 -23.23 17.95
N VAL A 268 -6.41 -23.12 17.54
CA VAL A 268 -5.45 -22.05 17.93
C VAL A 268 -5.35 -20.97 16.86
N VAL A 269 -5.29 -19.69 17.27
CA VAL A 269 -5.11 -18.51 16.40
C VAL A 269 -3.61 -18.17 16.27
N MET A 270 -3.12 -18.08 15.03
CA MET A 270 -1.72 -17.83 14.64
C MET A 270 -1.45 -16.31 14.46
N ARG A 271 -0.24 -15.84 14.76
CA ARG A 271 0.20 -14.45 14.52
C ARG A 271 0.59 -14.18 13.06
N ASN A 272 0.44 -12.93 12.65
CA ASN A 272 0.55 -12.50 11.26
C ASN A 272 1.99 -12.32 10.75
N PRO A 273 2.25 -12.64 9.45
CA PRO A 273 3.51 -12.33 8.76
C PRO A 273 3.60 -10.84 8.44
N GLY A 274 4.73 -10.19 8.77
CA GLY A 274 4.98 -8.79 8.42
C GLY A 274 6.03 -8.03 9.24
N ASP A 275 6.83 -8.71 10.07
CA ASP A 275 7.92 -8.05 10.80
C ASP A 275 9.07 -7.70 9.84
N VAL A 276 9.45 -6.42 9.84
CA VAL A 276 10.55 -5.89 9.01
C VAL A 276 11.64 -5.34 9.92
N LEU A 277 12.87 -5.79 9.68
CA LEU A 277 14.09 -5.37 10.36
C LEU A 277 14.85 -4.35 9.51
N CYS A 278 14.72 -3.05 9.83
CA CYS A 278 15.73 -1.98 9.80
C CYS A 278 15.07 -0.58 9.88
N GLY A 279 15.67 0.35 10.64
CA GLY A 279 15.01 1.56 11.18
C GLY A 279 14.76 2.70 10.18
N GLY A 280 13.85 2.50 9.22
CA GLY A 280 13.40 3.51 8.25
C GLY A 280 12.81 4.79 8.86
N LEU A 281 12.12 5.60 8.03
CA LEU A 281 11.48 6.83 8.52
C LEU A 281 10.67 6.54 9.79
N LEU A 282 10.81 7.44 10.78
CA LEU A 282 10.15 7.37 12.06
C LEU A 282 8.71 6.81 11.93
N PRO A 283 8.44 5.58 12.43
CA PRO A 283 7.15 4.95 12.25
C PRO A 283 6.03 5.80 12.84
N HIS A 284 4.82 5.67 12.30
CA HIS A 284 3.66 6.44 12.78
C HIS A 284 3.44 6.28 14.31
N THR A 285 3.76 5.11 14.87
CA THR A 285 3.68 4.84 16.30
C THR A 285 4.60 5.75 17.13
N GLN A 286 5.82 5.99 16.65
CA GLN A 286 6.79 6.86 17.31
C GLN A 286 6.50 8.34 17.02
N PHE A 287 6.14 8.67 15.77
CA PHE A 287 5.75 10.03 15.39
C PHE A 287 4.54 10.53 16.19
N ARG A 288 3.62 9.64 16.59
CA ARG A 288 2.49 9.97 17.47
C ARG A 288 2.92 10.57 18.81
N PHE A 289 4.09 10.24 19.35
CA PHE A 289 4.55 10.83 20.60
C PHE A 289 4.91 12.31 20.44
N ILE A 290 5.52 12.68 19.32
CA ILE A 290 5.81 14.09 18.98
C ILE A 290 4.51 14.88 18.85
N THR A 291 3.53 14.36 18.09
CA THR A 291 2.26 15.05 17.92
C THR A 291 1.45 15.10 19.22
N ALA A 292 1.49 14.05 20.05
CA ALA A 292 0.87 14.06 21.37
C ALA A 292 1.50 15.09 22.31
N TYR A 293 2.82 15.24 22.29
CA TYR A 293 3.53 16.26 23.07
C TYR A 293 3.10 17.68 22.69
N LEU A 294 3.03 17.98 21.39
CA LEU A 294 2.54 19.26 20.89
C LEU A 294 1.05 19.49 21.22
N ASN A 295 0.21 18.45 21.18
CA ASN A 295 -1.19 18.58 21.61
C ASN A 295 -1.32 18.85 23.12
N THR A 296 -0.44 18.27 23.94
CA THR A 296 -0.37 18.59 25.38
C THR A 296 0.07 20.04 25.60
N MET A 297 1.04 20.52 24.83
CA MET A 297 1.44 21.92 24.82
C MET A 297 0.27 22.85 24.48
N ASP A 298 -0.45 22.57 23.39
CA ASP A 298 -1.63 23.35 22.96
C ASP A 298 -2.67 23.48 24.08
N LYS A 299 -2.97 22.36 24.77
CA LYS A 299 -3.88 22.35 25.92
C LYS A 299 -3.35 23.13 27.12
N ASN A 300 -2.06 23.00 27.46
CA ASN A 300 -1.48 23.67 28.61
C ASN A 300 -1.42 25.19 28.43
N LEU A 301 -1.18 25.65 27.19
CA LEU A 301 -1.13 27.07 26.83
C LEU A 301 -2.52 27.72 26.69
N ALA A 302 -3.61 26.95 26.79
CA ALA A 302 -4.97 27.50 26.74
C ALA A 302 -5.34 28.35 27.97
N THR A 303 -4.58 28.24 29.07
CA THR A 303 -4.80 29.06 30.28
C THR A 303 -3.96 30.34 30.25
N VAL A 304 -4.57 31.48 30.59
CA VAL A 304 -3.93 32.81 30.56
C VAL A 304 -2.60 32.84 31.33
N LYS A 305 -2.57 32.24 32.52
CA LYS A 305 -1.37 32.20 33.39
C LYS A 305 -0.19 31.45 32.75
N ASN A 306 -0.46 30.37 32.03
CA ASN A 306 0.60 29.59 31.36
C ASN A 306 1.06 30.29 30.08
N LEU A 307 0.13 30.96 29.38
CA LEU A 307 0.45 31.77 28.21
C LEU A 307 1.40 32.93 28.57
N GLU A 308 1.13 33.67 29.65
CA GLU A 308 2.01 34.75 30.12
C GLU A 308 3.42 34.25 30.50
N ARG A 309 3.51 33.07 31.13
CA ARG A 309 4.80 32.44 31.45
C ARG A 309 5.56 32.06 30.19
N PHE A 310 4.88 31.45 29.23
CA PHE A 310 5.45 31.10 27.94
C PHE A 310 5.91 32.33 27.15
N ASP A 311 5.13 33.42 27.16
CA ASP A 311 5.49 34.70 26.54
C ASP A 311 6.74 35.32 27.18
N ASN A 312 6.94 35.14 28.48
CA ASN A 312 8.16 35.56 29.15
C ASN A 312 9.37 34.71 28.74
N CYS A 313 9.21 33.40 28.55
CA CYS A 313 10.25 32.55 27.96
C CYS A 313 10.53 32.92 26.49
N LEU A 314 9.51 33.26 25.69
CA LEU A 314 9.68 33.69 24.30
C LEU A 314 10.59 34.91 24.15
N LYS A 315 10.55 35.84 25.12
CA LYS A 315 11.44 37.02 25.13
C LYS A 315 12.92 36.64 25.18
N THR A 316 13.27 35.45 25.67
CA THR A 316 14.67 34.99 25.75
C THR A 316 15.16 34.33 24.46
N ASN A 317 14.27 34.04 23.49
CA ASN A 317 14.65 33.45 22.19
C ASN A 317 14.04 34.23 21.01
N ASN A 318 14.79 35.21 20.51
CA ASN A 318 14.33 36.13 19.47
C ASN A 318 13.96 35.42 18.16
N SER A 319 14.70 34.39 17.75
CA SER A 319 14.45 33.67 16.50
C SER A 319 13.13 32.89 16.52
N VAL A 320 12.86 32.19 17.63
CA VAL A 320 11.60 31.43 17.79
C VAL A 320 10.41 32.39 17.91
N LYS A 321 10.59 33.51 18.62
CA LYS A 321 9.56 34.56 18.73
C LYS A 321 9.16 35.12 17.37
N ILE A 322 10.13 35.55 16.55
CA ILE A 322 9.86 36.09 15.21
C ILE A 322 9.06 35.10 14.36
N TYR A 323 9.41 33.81 14.44
CA TYR A 323 8.70 32.76 13.71
C TYR A 323 7.27 32.60 14.21
N ILE A 324 7.06 32.54 15.53
CA ILE A 324 5.72 32.43 16.12
C ILE A 324 4.85 33.65 15.79
N ASP A 325 5.42 34.86 15.81
CA ASP A 325 4.72 36.08 15.40
C ASP A 325 4.24 36.00 13.94
N ALA A 326 5.06 35.45 13.04
CA ALA A 326 4.68 35.21 11.64
C ALA A 326 3.57 34.15 11.52
N VAL A 327 3.65 33.07 12.30
CA VAL A 327 2.59 32.04 12.34
C VAL A 327 1.28 32.62 12.88
N ASN A 328 1.33 33.43 13.94
CA ASN A 328 0.14 34.07 14.52
C ASN A 328 -0.54 34.99 13.51
N LYS A 329 0.22 35.78 12.74
CA LYS A 329 -0.33 36.57 11.63
C LYS A 329 -1.04 35.70 10.60
N TYR A 330 -0.44 34.57 10.24
CA TYR A 330 -1.08 33.60 9.35
C TYR A 330 -2.38 33.04 9.95
N VAL A 331 -2.34 32.58 11.20
CA VAL A 331 -3.54 32.07 11.90
C VAL A 331 -4.67 33.10 11.88
N ILE A 332 -4.38 34.36 12.20
CA ILE A 332 -5.36 35.45 12.15
C ILE A 332 -5.93 35.63 10.75
N SER A 333 -5.09 35.53 9.71
CA SER A 333 -5.53 35.67 8.31
C SER A 333 -6.45 34.54 7.83
N VAL A 334 -6.40 33.36 8.46
CA VAL A 334 -7.15 32.17 8.01
C VAL A 334 -8.25 31.72 8.97
N LYS A 335 -8.42 32.36 10.14
CA LYS A 335 -9.36 31.92 11.19
C LYS A 335 -10.83 31.93 10.75
N ASP A 336 -11.20 32.80 9.82
CA ASP A 336 -12.58 32.98 9.36
C ASP A 336 -12.95 32.01 8.22
N PHE A 337 -12.00 31.19 7.76
CA PHE A 337 -12.27 30.15 6.76
C PHE A 337 -12.85 28.90 7.44
N PRO A 338 -13.82 28.22 6.80
CA PRO A 338 -14.42 27.00 7.35
C PRO A 338 -13.39 25.92 7.71
N GLY A 339 -13.44 25.39 8.93
CA GLY A 339 -12.53 24.36 9.43
C GLY A 339 -11.19 24.88 9.95
N LYS A 340 -11.04 26.20 10.12
CA LYS A 340 -9.85 26.86 10.69
C LYS A 340 -10.13 27.63 11.99
N GLU A 341 -11.35 27.53 12.51
CA GLU A 341 -11.84 28.26 13.67
C GLU A 341 -11.00 27.96 14.94
N ASP A 342 -10.60 26.70 15.09
CA ASP A 342 -9.80 26.24 16.23
C ASP A 342 -8.28 26.26 15.95
N LEU A 343 -7.81 26.89 14.86
CA LEU A 343 -6.40 26.86 14.49
C LEU A 343 -5.57 27.70 15.48
N THR A 344 -4.59 27.05 16.12
CA THR A 344 -3.58 27.70 16.97
C THR A 344 -2.22 27.64 16.30
N PHE A 345 -1.26 28.45 16.74
CA PHE A 345 0.11 28.34 16.22
C PHE A 345 0.71 26.95 16.48
N VAL A 346 0.39 26.30 17.62
CA VAL A 346 0.85 24.93 17.93
C VAL A 346 0.25 23.93 16.94
N LYS A 347 -1.04 24.07 16.59
CA LYS A 347 -1.66 23.25 15.53
C LYS A 347 -1.02 23.48 14.16
N VAL A 348 -0.57 24.69 13.85
CA VAL A 348 0.24 24.94 12.63
C VAL A 348 1.55 24.15 12.68
N PHE A 349 2.26 24.11 13.81
CA PHE A 349 3.46 23.27 13.97
C PHE A 349 3.16 21.78 13.77
N ILE A 350 2.09 21.26 14.38
CA ILE A 350 1.65 19.86 14.22
C ILE A 350 1.37 19.55 12.75
N ASN A 351 0.61 20.42 12.08
CA ASN A 351 0.25 20.25 10.68
C ASN A 351 1.49 20.26 9.78
N LYS A 352 2.42 21.20 10.01
CA LYS A 352 3.66 21.34 9.26
C LYS A 352 4.54 20.11 9.37
N ILE A 353 4.83 19.65 10.59
CA ILE A 353 5.71 18.49 10.80
C ILE A 353 5.06 17.19 10.30
N SER A 354 3.73 17.06 10.42
CA SER A 354 2.99 15.93 9.87
C SER A 354 2.97 15.93 8.34
N ALA A 355 2.80 17.10 7.72
CA ALA A 355 2.87 17.23 6.27
C ALA A 355 4.25 16.89 5.73
N LEU A 356 5.31 17.35 6.40
CA LEU A 356 6.67 17.02 6.03
C LEU A 356 6.99 15.52 6.17
N HIS A 357 6.56 14.90 7.28
CA HIS A 357 6.71 13.46 7.48
C HIS A 357 6.01 12.66 6.36
N ARG A 358 4.77 13.03 6.02
CA ARG A 358 4.01 12.41 4.92
C ARG A 358 4.70 12.60 3.56
N LEU A 359 5.26 13.78 3.29
CA LEU A 359 6.01 14.06 2.07
C LEU A 359 7.21 13.11 1.95
N ILE A 360 8.04 13.02 2.99
CA ILE A 360 9.24 12.16 2.98
C ILE A 360 8.83 10.69 2.82
N ASN A 361 7.77 10.27 3.51
CA ASN A 361 7.24 8.91 3.38
C ASN A 361 6.80 8.60 1.95
N HIS A 362 6.10 9.54 1.29
CA HIS A 362 5.66 9.40 -0.09
C HIS A 362 6.86 9.32 -1.05
N ILE A 363 7.84 10.21 -0.90
CA ILE A 363 9.04 10.21 -1.75
C ILE A 363 9.82 8.91 -1.60
N THR A 364 9.98 8.44 -0.36
CA THR A 364 10.73 7.22 -0.04
C THR A 364 10.05 5.96 -0.59
N ASN A 365 8.74 5.82 -0.36
CA ASN A 365 8.03 4.56 -0.64
C ASN A 365 7.33 4.52 -1.99
N ILE A 366 7.14 5.68 -2.64
CA ILE A 366 6.48 5.78 -3.95
C ILE A 366 7.48 6.26 -5.00
N ASN A 367 7.93 7.52 -4.96
CA ASN A 367 8.72 8.09 -6.06
C ASN A 367 10.07 7.39 -6.25
N LEU A 368 10.78 7.12 -5.16
CA LEU A 368 12.08 6.45 -5.20
C LEU A 368 11.96 5.00 -5.67
N LEU A 369 10.94 4.29 -5.20
CA LEU A 369 10.66 2.92 -5.63
C LEU A 369 10.32 2.85 -7.13
N GLU A 370 9.46 3.76 -7.60
CA GLU A 370 9.10 3.89 -9.01
C GLU A 370 10.34 4.17 -9.88
N CYS A 371 11.20 5.11 -9.47
CA CYS A 371 12.43 5.40 -10.20
C CYS A 371 13.34 4.16 -10.28
N ARG A 372 13.54 3.43 -9.17
CA ARG A 372 14.35 2.20 -9.14
C ARG A 372 13.80 1.12 -10.07
N GLN A 373 12.48 0.92 -10.06
CA GLN A 373 11.81 -0.03 -10.95
C GLN A 373 11.96 0.38 -12.41
N ASN A 374 11.74 1.65 -12.74
CA ASN A 374 11.91 2.18 -14.10
C ASN A 374 13.35 2.02 -14.59
N VAL A 375 14.35 2.33 -13.77
CA VAL A 375 15.76 2.17 -14.16
C VAL A 375 16.09 0.72 -14.50
N ARG A 376 15.60 -0.22 -13.68
CA ARG A 376 15.83 -1.67 -13.89
C ARG A 376 15.08 -2.19 -15.11
N ASN A 377 13.78 -1.91 -15.20
CA ASN A 377 12.92 -2.52 -16.21
C ASN A 377 13.17 -1.94 -17.61
N LEU A 378 13.48 -0.65 -17.71
CA LEU A 378 13.73 0.01 -19.00
C LEU A 378 15.15 -0.23 -19.55
N LEU A 379 16.01 -0.96 -18.82
CA LEU A 379 17.32 -1.37 -19.32
C LEU A 379 17.22 -2.56 -20.29
N ASN A 380 16.23 -3.43 -20.09
CA ASN A 380 16.03 -4.61 -20.92
C ASN A 380 15.13 -4.26 -22.12
N HIS A 381 15.61 -4.57 -23.32
CA HIS A 381 14.90 -4.35 -24.58
C HIS A 381 14.56 -5.66 -25.31
N ASP A 382 14.82 -6.82 -24.70
CA ASP A 382 14.77 -8.13 -25.33
C ASP A 382 13.39 -8.39 -25.95
N ASN A 383 12.29 -8.05 -25.26
CA ASN A 383 10.93 -8.20 -25.79
C ASN A 383 10.69 -7.36 -27.06
N LEU A 384 11.14 -6.10 -27.07
CA LEU A 384 11.03 -5.23 -28.25
C LEU A 384 11.87 -5.77 -29.41
N THR A 385 13.06 -6.29 -29.11
CA THR A 385 13.95 -6.89 -30.11
C THR A 385 13.36 -8.19 -30.67
N VAL A 386 12.72 -9.02 -29.84
CA VAL A 386 11.98 -10.22 -30.27
C VAL A 386 10.83 -9.86 -31.20
N GLU A 387 10.03 -8.84 -30.89
CA GLU A 387 8.98 -8.35 -31.79
C GLU A 387 9.52 -7.93 -33.15
N TYR A 388 10.70 -7.30 -33.18
CA TYR A 388 11.37 -6.95 -34.44
C TYR A 388 11.81 -8.19 -35.22
N ILE A 389 12.42 -9.17 -34.55
CA ILE A 389 12.87 -10.44 -35.19
C ILE A 389 11.69 -11.20 -35.77
N LEU A 390 10.55 -11.21 -35.08
CA LEU A 390 9.29 -11.81 -35.55
C LEU A 390 8.56 -10.95 -36.61
N ASN A 391 9.18 -9.89 -37.12
CA ASN A 391 8.63 -8.96 -38.11
C ASN A 391 7.31 -8.27 -37.69
N LYS A 392 7.04 -8.16 -36.38
CA LYS A 392 5.85 -7.47 -35.86
C LYS A 392 6.00 -5.95 -35.84
N ILE A 393 7.24 -5.47 -35.74
CA ILE A 393 7.58 -4.05 -35.75
C ILE A 393 8.70 -3.77 -36.75
N THR A 394 8.72 -2.56 -37.31
CA THR A 394 9.79 -2.14 -38.22
C THR A 394 11.04 -1.70 -37.45
N LYS A 395 12.19 -1.61 -38.14
CA LYS A 395 13.44 -1.09 -37.57
C LYS A 395 13.29 0.34 -37.05
N GLU A 396 12.50 1.17 -37.72
CA GLU A 396 12.24 2.57 -37.33
C GLU A 396 11.42 2.65 -36.03
N LYS A 397 10.46 1.73 -35.87
CA LYS A 397 9.66 1.61 -34.64
C LYS A 397 10.52 1.10 -33.48
N LEU A 398 11.32 0.06 -33.70
CA LEU A 398 12.30 -0.46 -32.72
C LEU A 398 13.24 0.67 -32.25
N ALA A 399 13.87 1.38 -33.19
CA ALA A 399 14.78 2.48 -32.89
C ALA A 399 14.11 3.60 -32.08
N THR A 400 12.85 3.89 -32.37
CA THR A 400 12.09 4.93 -31.67
C THR A 400 11.73 4.52 -30.24
N GLU A 401 11.29 3.28 -30.03
CA GLU A 401 10.94 2.78 -28.70
C GLU A 401 12.15 2.56 -27.80
N ILE A 402 13.26 2.02 -28.32
CA ILE A 402 14.51 1.90 -27.54
C ILE A 402 15.01 3.29 -27.13
N PHE A 403 15.04 4.25 -28.05
CA PHE A 403 15.47 5.61 -27.70
C PHE A 403 14.54 6.26 -26.67
N ARG A 404 13.22 6.04 -26.79
CA ARG A 404 12.23 6.54 -25.81
C ARG A 404 12.48 5.96 -24.44
N THR A 405 12.65 4.64 -24.34
CA THR A 405 12.91 3.93 -23.08
C THR A 405 14.27 4.30 -22.48
N ASP A 406 15.34 4.42 -23.27
CA ASP A 406 16.65 4.88 -22.80
C ASP A 406 16.58 6.31 -22.24
N ASN A 407 15.88 7.24 -22.90
CA ASN A 407 15.71 8.60 -22.38
C ASN A 407 14.90 8.63 -21.07
N ILE A 408 13.83 7.85 -20.96
CA ILE A 408 13.06 7.74 -19.71
C ILE A 408 13.95 7.13 -18.61
N ARG A 409 14.72 6.09 -18.93
CA ARG A 409 15.64 5.44 -18.00
C ARG A 409 16.70 6.42 -17.48
N LYS A 410 17.38 7.14 -18.38
CA LYS A 410 18.40 8.15 -18.02
C LYS A 410 17.85 9.26 -17.12
N LYS A 411 16.65 9.76 -17.44
CA LYS A 411 15.93 10.70 -16.55
C LYS A 411 15.68 10.10 -15.17
N ASN A 412 15.20 8.84 -15.09
CA ASN A 412 14.93 8.19 -13.80
C ASN A 412 16.22 7.94 -12.99
N VAL A 413 17.37 7.74 -13.64
CA VAL A 413 18.67 7.68 -12.95
C VAL A 413 18.99 9.01 -12.26
N GLU A 414 18.78 10.14 -12.94
CA GLU A 414 19.01 11.47 -12.32
C GLU A 414 17.98 11.78 -11.22
N LEU A 415 16.70 11.43 -11.42
CA LEU A 415 15.66 11.58 -10.40
C LEU A 415 15.96 10.76 -9.13
N LEU A 416 16.50 9.56 -9.30
CA LEU A 416 16.86 8.66 -8.19
C LEU A 416 17.85 9.36 -7.24
N ASN A 417 18.90 10.00 -7.77
CA ASN A 417 19.88 10.72 -6.95
C ASN A 417 19.22 11.84 -6.13
N VAL A 418 18.27 12.58 -6.72
CA VAL A 418 17.55 13.67 -6.04
C VAL A 418 16.61 13.11 -4.95
N TYR A 419 15.83 12.09 -5.26
CA TYR A 419 14.89 11.49 -4.31
C TYR A 419 15.58 10.73 -3.18
N GLU A 420 16.75 10.13 -3.43
CA GLU A 420 17.58 9.53 -2.37
C GLU A 420 18.09 10.58 -1.40
N LEU A 421 18.60 11.72 -1.90
CA LEU A 421 19.04 12.80 -1.03
C LEU A 421 17.91 13.32 -0.13
N ILE A 422 16.73 13.56 -0.70
CA ILE A 422 15.54 14.00 0.06
C ILE A 422 15.15 12.96 1.12
N SER A 423 15.12 11.68 0.73
CA SER A 423 14.73 10.57 1.60
C SER A 423 15.69 10.40 2.78
N VAL A 424 17.00 10.27 2.50
CA VAL A 424 18.03 10.01 3.52
C VAL A 424 18.10 11.15 4.52
N VAL A 425 18.23 12.39 4.04
CA VAL A 425 18.28 13.56 4.95
C VAL A 425 16.97 13.68 5.72
N GLY A 426 15.83 13.37 5.10
CA GLY A 426 14.53 13.39 5.77
C GLY A 426 14.46 12.41 6.94
N ILE A 427 14.87 11.16 6.71
CA ILE A 427 14.91 10.11 7.72
C ILE A 427 15.82 10.50 8.89
N GLU A 428 17.05 10.95 8.59
CA GLU A 428 18.02 11.36 9.60
C GLU A 428 17.47 12.50 10.48
N ARG A 429 16.87 13.53 9.87
CA ARG A 429 16.37 14.70 10.61
C ARG A 429 15.19 14.37 11.51
N PHE A 430 14.29 13.49 11.08
CA PHE A 430 13.20 13.03 11.93
C PHE A 430 13.68 12.15 13.10
N ASN A 431 14.72 11.34 12.87
CA ASN A 431 15.32 10.55 13.95
C ASN A 431 15.99 11.48 14.98
N VAL A 432 16.76 12.49 14.54
CA VAL A 432 17.35 13.50 15.44
C VAL A 432 16.29 14.24 16.26
N LEU A 433 15.16 14.62 15.64
CA LEU A 433 14.05 15.26 16.35
C LEU A 433 13.43 14.32 17.41
N TYR A 434 13.28 13.04 17.07
CA TYR A 434 12.74 12.03 17.99
C TYR A 434 13.70 11.72 19.14
N ASP A 435 15.00 11.65 18.89
CA ASP A 435 16.03 11.47 19.92
C ASP A 435 16.05 12.66 20.89
N TYR A 436 15.89 13.87 20.38
CA TYR A 436 15.73 15.05 21.22
C TYR A 436 14.47 14.96 22.10
N TYR A 437 13.33 14.56 21.50
CA TYR A 437 12.08 14.36 22.23
C TYR A 437 12.22 13.31 23.34
N THR A 438 12.79 12.14 23.04
CA THR A 438 12.92 11.05 24.02
C THR A 438 13.87 11.44 25.15
N THR A 439 14.97 12.13 24.85
CA THR A 439 15.98 12.54 25.83
C THR A 439 15.48 13.66 26.75
N ASN A 440 14.79 14.66 26.20
CA ASN A 440 14.49 15.91 26.93
C ASN A 440 13.02 16.06 27.31
N CYS A 441 12.09 15.55 26.50
CA CYS A 441 10.65 15.83 26.59
C CYS A 441 9.80 14.69 27.16
N SER A 442 10.30 13.46 27.14
CA SER A 442 9.53 12.28 27.56
C SER A 442 9.30 12.19 29.09
N ASN A 443 10.09 12.91 29.89
CA ASN A 443 10.03 12.85 31.36
C ASN A 443 9.14 13.97 31.95
N THR A 444 8.00 13.59 32.49
CA THR A 444 6.91 14.50 32.94
C THR A 444 7.15 15.20 34.28
N LYS A 445 8.35 15.08 34.88
CA LYS A 445 8.66 15.70 36.19
C LYS A 445 9.35 17.08 36.11
N CYS A 446 9.38 17.73 34.94
CA CYS A 446 10.05 19.02 34.79
C CYS A 446 9.22 20.17 35.38
N VAL A 447 9.82 20.96 36.27
CA VAL A 447 9.21 22.11 36.97
C VAL A 447 9.01 23.32 36.03
N ASN A 448 9.68 23.35 34.88
CA ASN A 448 9.64 24.45 33.90
C ASN A 448 9.43 23.92 32.47
N TYR A 449 8.20 23.49 32.17
CA TYR A 449 7.86 22.91 30.87
C TYR A 449 7.77 23.97 29.75
N GLU A 450 7.56 25.25 30.09
CA GLU A 450 7.47 26.34 29.11
C GLU A 450 8.79 26.56 28.35
N ALA A 451 9.92 26.53 29.06
CA ALA A 451 11.25 26.62 28.43
C ALA A 451 11.52 25.41 27.51
N LEU A 452 11.12 24.21 27.94
CA LEU A 452 11.27 22.98 27.16
C LEU A 452 10.38 22.98 25.91
N TYR A 453 9.19 23.55 25.99
CA TYR A 453 8.33 23.79 24.81
C TYR A 453 9.00 24.73 23.82
N LEU A 454 9.59 25.83 24.30
CA LEU A 454 10.30 26.79 23.46
C LEU A 454 11.48 26.13 22.73
N ASP A 455 12.29 25.34 23.44
CA ASP A 455 13.43 24.64 22.85
C ASP A 455 12.99 23.60 21.82
N PHE A 456 11.94 22.83 22.11
CA PHE A 456 11.40 21.84 21.19
C PHE A 456 10.83 22.48 19.91
N LEU A 457 10.10 23.60 20.04
CA LEU A 457 9.67 24.38 18.87
C LEU A 457 10.88 24.90 18.07
N GLY A 458 11.95 25.31 18.75
CA GLY A 458 13.22 25.66 18.13
C GLY A 458 13.79 24.54 17.26
N GLN A 459 13.77 23.30 17.74
CA GLN A 459 14.21 22.12 16.97
C GLN A 459 13.34 21.91 15.72
N ILE A 460 12.02 22.08 15.81
CA ILE A 460 11.12 21.96 14.65
C ILE A 460 11.37 23.09 13.63
N ILE A 461 11.57 24.33 14.10
CA ILE A 461 11.90 25.47 13.22
C ILE A 461 13.20 25.21 12.49
N LYS A 462 14.23 24.75 13.21
CA LYS A 462 15.53 24.40 12.63
C LYS A 462 15.39 23.31 11.57
N LEU A 463 14.76 22.18 11.92
CA LEU A 463 14.52 21.06 11.02
C LEU A 463 13.82 21.54 9.74
N THR A 464 12.70 22.25 9.88
CA THR A 464 11.90 22.63 8.72
C THR A 464 12.57 23.71 7.87
N THR A 465 13.34 24.62 8.45
CA THR A 465 14.09 25.64 7.71
C THR A 465 15.22 25.01 6.90
N GLU A 466 16.05 24.19 7.53
CA GLU A 466 17.15 23.49 6.85
C GLU A 466 16.62 22.55 5.75
N TYR A 467 15.52 21.85 6.04
CA TYR A 467 14.93 20.95 5.06
C TYR A 467 14.28 21.69 3.88
N ASN A 468 13.71 22.87 4.10
CA ASN A 468 13.20 23.71 3.00
C ASN A 468 14.32 24.17 2.06
N GLN A 469 15.50 24.51 2.61
CA GLN A 469 16.68 24.83 1.78
C GLN A 469 17.13 23.63 0.93
N LEU A 470 17.09 22.42 1.50
CA LEU A 470 17.31 21.20 0.73
C LEU A 470 16.27 21.01 -0.37
N ILE A 471 14.99 21.25 -0.06
CA ILE A 471 13.92 21.20 -1.06
C ILE A 471 14.17 22.18 -2.20
N ASP A 472 14.61 23.41 -1.92
CA ASP A 472 14.94 24.40 -2.95
C ASP A 472 16.08 23.93 -3.86
N TYR A 473 17.16 23.40 -3.26
CA TYR A 473 18.26 22.81 -4.01
C TYR A 473 17.77 21.67 -4.91
N CYS A 474 17.00 20.73 -4.36
CA CYS A 474 16.46 19.61 -5.10
C CYS A 474 15.48 20.04 -6.19
N ASN A 475 14.63 21.02 -5.94
CA ASN A 475 13.71 21.57 -6.93
C ASN A 475 14.47 22.19 -8.11
N ASN A 476 15.58 22.89 -7.87
CA ASN A 476 16.42 23.41 -8.95
C ASN A 476 16.98 22.27 -9.81
N GLN A 477 17.48 21.19 -9.18
CA GLN A 477 17.93 20.00 -9.90
C GLN A 477 16.79 19.35 -10.70
N LEU A 478 15.58 19.25 -10.15
CA LEU A 478 14.40 18.71 -10.84
C LEU A 478 14.02 19.57 -12.06
N ILE A 479 14.09 20.90 -11.95
CA ILE A 479 13.86 21.84 -13.05
C ILE A 479 14.89 21.61 -14.16
N GLU A 480 16.16 21.46 -13.81
CA GLU A 480 17.24 21.15 -14.76
C GLU A 480 17.00 19.82 -15.49
N ILE A 481 16.69 18.75 -14.75
CA ILE A 481 16.33 17.43 -15.30
C ILE A 481 15.14 17.57 -16.27
N SER A 482 14.09 18.28 -15.86
CA SER A 482 12.89 18.48 -16.68
C SER A 482 13.22 19.17 -18.01
N TYR A 483 14.03 20.24 -17.96
CA TYR A 483 14.45 20.95 -19.15
C TYR A 483 15.35 20.10 -20.04
N THR A 484 16.34 19.41 -19.46
CA THR A 484 17.33 18.60 -20.19
C THR A 484 16.68 17.47 -20.98
N TYR A 485 15.77 16.71 -20.37
CA TYR A 485 15.05 15.63 -21.05
C TYR A 485 13.77 16.09 -21.76
N GLY A 486 13.30 17.31 -21.50
CA GLY A 486 12.04 17.82 -22.03
C GLY A 486 10.82 17.03 -21.52
N MET A 487 10.85 16.57 -20.26
CA MET A 487 9.83 15.72 -19.66
C MET A 487 9.31 16.30 -18.34
N THR A 488 8.08 15.96 -17.97
CA THR A 488 7.48 16.34 -16.69
C THR A 488 8.22 15.74 -15.51
N VAL A 489 8.45 16.51 -14.46
CA VAL A 489 8.99 16.03 -13.17
C VAL A 489 8.03 16.38 -12.04
N ALA A 490 8.09 15.61 -10.96
CA ALA A 490 7.42 15.95 -9.71
C ALA A 490 8.37 16.83 -8.87
N TYR A 491 7.89 18.01 -8.48
CA TYR A 491 8.61 18.99 -7.66
C TYR A 491 7.79 19.34 -6.41
N ILE A 492 8.45 19.85 -5.38
CA ILE A 492 7.87 20.02 -4.05
C ILE A 492 7.52 21.49 -3.84
N CYS A 493 6.28 21.78 -3.46
CA CYS A 493 5.85 23.10 -3.02
C CYS A 493 5.65 23.09 -1.50
N TYR A 494 6.14 24.13 -0.82
CA TYR A 494 5.86 24.37 0.59
C TYR A 494 5.32 25.79 0.79
N GLU A 495 4.01 25.92 0.76
CA GLU A 495 3.28 27.18 0.94
C GLU A 495 2.35 27.01 2.15
N ASP A 496 2.03 28.10 2.84
CA ASP A 496 1.09 28.11 3.97
C ASP A 496 1.35 27.03 5.04
N TYR A 497 2.63 26.82 5.36
CA TYR A 497 3.09 25.83 6.34
C TYR A 497 2.67 24.37 6.03
N ASN A 498 2.42 24.06 4.75
CA ASN A 498 2.10 22.73 4.26
C ASN A 498 3.11 22.29 3.19
N TYR A 499 3.08 21.01 2.82
CA TYR A 499 3.91 20.44 1.77
C TYR A 499 3.04 19.70 0.76
N SER A 500 3.32 19.88 -0.53
CA SER A 500 2.63 19.20 -1.61
C SER A 500 3.58 18.89 -2.76
N ILE A 501 3.26 17.83 -3.50
CA ILE A 501 3.97 17.48 -4.73
C ILE A 501 3.12 17.96 -5.90
N LYS A 502 3.74 18.72 -6.80
CA LYS A 502 3.14 19.14 -8.07
C LYS A 502 3.97 18.58 -9.22
N THR A 503 3.36 18.45 -10.39
CA THR A 503 4.05 17.96 -11.59
C THR A 503 4.10 19.05 -12.65
N LYS A 504 5.26 19.28 -13.25
CA LYS A 504 5.41 20.26 -14.32
C LYS A 504 6.54 19.89 -15.28
N LYS A 505 6.37 20.27 -16.54
CA LYS A 505 7.44 20.29 -17.55
C LYS A 505 7.96 21.71 -17.67
N PHE A 506 9.23 21.93 -17.32
CA PHE A 506 9.82 23.26 -17.26
C PHE A 506 10.43 23.71 -18.58
N ILE A 507 10.38 25.01 -18.85
CA ILE A 507 10.99 25.64 -20.02
C ILE A 507 12.31 26.35 -19.68
N GLN A 508 13.05 26.76 -20.71
CA GLN A 508 14.38 27.36 -20.54
C GLN A 508 14.36 28.62 -19.67
N ALA A 509 13.36 29.49 -19.83
CA ALA A 509 13.23 30.72 -19.07
C ALA A 509 13.15 30.45 -17.55
N GLU A 510 12.36 29.45 -17.16
CA GLU A 510 12.16 29.04 -15.76
C GLU A 510 13.43 28.42 -15.17
N MET A 511 14.16 27.61 -15.96
CA MET A 511 15.46 27.08 -15.55
C MET A 511 16.47 28.22 -15.31
N ILE A 512 16.53 29.20 -16.21
CA ILE A 512 17.44 30.36 -16.05
C ILE A 512 17.05 31.19 -14.82
N GLU A 513 15.76 31.39 -14.57
CA GLU A 513 15.28 32.10 -13.38
C GLU A 513 15.66 31.37 -12.08
N SER A 514 15.52 30.05 -12.05
CA SER A 514 15.90 29.23 -10.88
C SER A 514 17.39 29.36 -10.55
N LYS A 515 18.27 29.37 -11.56
CA LYS A 515 19.73 29.56 -11.38
C LYS A 515 20.07 30.93 -10.82
N LYS A 516 19.45 31.99 -11.35
CA LYS A 516 19.67 33.36 -10.85
C LYS A 516 19.28 33.51 -9.37
N LYS A 517 18.22 32.83 -8.94
CA LYS A 517 17.82 32.81 -7.52
C LYS A 517 18.85 32.10 -6.66
N GLN A 518 19.45 31.02 -7.16
CA GLN A 518 20.48 30.25 -6.45
C GLN A 518 21.79 31.05 -6.29
N ASP A 519 22.23 31.76 -7.34
CA ASP A 519 23.45 32.58 -7.32
C ASP A 519 23.33 33.79 -6.36
N ASN A 520 22.11 34.29 -6.11
CA ASN A 520 21.86 35.41 -5.19
C ASN A 520 21.75 34.98 -3.72
N VAL A 521 21.68 33.69 -3.41
CA VAL A 521 21.50 33.17 -2.03
C VAL A 521 22.82 32.65 -1.43
N LEU A 522 23.87 32.47 -2.23
CA LEU A 522 25.20 32.07 -1.77
C LEU A 522 26.14 33.30 -1.69
N PRO A 523 26.63 33.72 -0.50
CA PRO A 523 27.87 34.48 -0.45
C PRO A 523 29.01 33.58 -0.91
N SER A 524 29.89 34.14 -1.73
CA SER A 524 31.12 33.53 -2.21
C SER A 524 31.97 32.98 -1.07
N ASN A 525 31.86 31.67 -0.80
CA ASN A 525 32.91 30.89 -0.20
C ASN A 525 32.99 29.57 -0.96
N SER A 526 33.79 29.59 -2.02
CA SER A 526 34.43 28.41 -2.56
C SER A 526 35.33 27.82 -1.49
N ASN A 527 34.90 26.73 -0.85
CA ASN A 527 35.79 25.67 -0.38
C ASN A 527 34.95 24.40 -0.12
N GLU A 528 35.16 23.42 -0.99
CA GLU A 528 35.13 21.98 -0.72
C GLU A 528 33.94 21.43 0.06
N ALA A 529 32.82 21.21 -0.62
CA ALA A 529 31.97 20.05 -0.33
C ALA A 529 32.59 18.82 -1.01
N SER A 530 33.74 18.36 -0.48
CA SER A 530 34.26 17.04 -0.81
C SER A 530 33.48 16.01 0.02
N CYS A 531 32.91 15.06 -0.69
CA CYS A 531 32.25 13.89 -0.13
C CYS A 531 33.32 12.98 0.48
N SER A 532 33.36 12.87 1.81
CA SER A 532 34.18 11.89 2.51
C SER A 532 33.38 11.22 3.63
N TYR A 533 32.58 10.22 3.26
CA TYR A 533 32.15 9.17 4.19
C TYR A 533 32.17 7.82 3.47
N ILE A 534 33.38 7.32 3.24
CA ILE A 534 33.65 5.89 3.03
C ILE A 534 34.82 5.52 3.95
N ASN A 535 34.66 4.41 4.66
CA ASN A 535 35.58 3.71 5.58
C ASN A 535 35.39 3.97 7.07
N LEU A 536 34.53 3.16 7.68
CA LEU A 536 34.79 2.58 9.00
C LEU A 536 34.73 1.06 8.87
N THR A 537 35.89 0.45 8.60
CA THR A 537 36.17 -0.94 8.96
C THR A 537 37.45 -0.93 9.79
N SER A 538 37.30 -1.28 11.06
CA SER A 538 38.26 -1.96 11.93
C SER A 538 37.60 -2.15 13.28
#